data_AF-A0A6I5YQ53-F1
#
_entry.id   AF-A0A6I5YQ53-F1
#
_cell.length_a   1.000
_cell.length_b   1.000
_cell.length_c   1.000
_cell.angle_alpha   90.00
_cell.angle_beta   90.00
_cell.angle_gamma   90.00
#
_symmetry.space_group_name_H-M   'P 1'
#
loop_
_entity.id
_entity.type
_entity.pdbx_description
1 polymer ?
#
loop_
_entity_poly.entity_id
_entity_poly.type
_entity_poly.pdbx_seq_one_letter_code
_entity_poly.pdbx_strand_id
1 'polypeptide(L)' 'MTGNPDDGRIALECEAAVLYWTRHLGVTREELEEAVEIVGDDAGAVAAYLNVRT' A
#
# COMPACT_ATOMS: atom_id res chain seq x y z
N MET A 1 16.94 -3.39 -10.65
CA MET A 1 15.54 -3.42 -11.11
C MET A 1 14.82 -2.35 -10.31
N THR A 2 14.52 -1.22 -10.93
CA THR A 2 13.78 -0.13 -10.28
C THR A 2 12.33 -0.60 -10.20
N GLY A 3 11.92 -1.09 -9.03
CA GLY A 3 10.51 -1.36 -8.74
C GLY A 3 9.80 -0.02 -8.77
N ASN A 4 9.29 0.32 -9.95
CA ASN A 4 8.56 1.55 -10.16
C ASN A 4 7.22 1.37 -9.43
N PRO A 5 6.79 2.28 -8.54
CA PRO A 5 5.46 2.21 -7.92
C PRO A 5 4.32 2.27 -8.96
N ASP A 6 4.64 2.53 -10.23
CA ASP A 6 3.73 2.49 -11.39
C ASP A 6 3.07 1.12 -11.66
N ASP A 7 3.55 0.01 -11.08
CA ASP A 7 2.84 -1.28 -11.16
C ASP A 7 1.64 -1.36 -10.21
N GLY A 8 1.41 -0.34 -9.37
CA GLY A 8 0.26 -0.28 -8.47
C GLY A 8 0.31 -1.34 -7.36
N ARG A 9 1.50 -1.83 -7.00
CA ARG A 9 1.69 -2.86 -5.95
C ARG A 9 2.38 -2.32 -4.71
N ILE A 10 2.00 -2.87 -3.55
CA ILE A 10 2.52 -2.54 -2.22
C ILE A 10 3.51 -3.62 -1.78
N ALA A 11 4.80 -3.35 -1.94
CA ALA A 11 5.86 -4.24 -1.47
C ALA A 11 6.20 -3.98 0.01
N LEU A 12 5.58 -4.73 0.93
CA LEU A 12 5.80 -4.59 2.38
C LEU A 12 7.25 -4.83 2.82
N GLU A 13 8.00 -5.63 2.07
CA GLU A 13 9.43 -5.90 2.29
C GLU A 13 10.33 -4.70 1.96
N CYS A 14 9.81 -3.69 1.26
CA CYS A 14 10.55 -2.49 0.88
C CYS A 14 10.12 -1.31 1.76
N GLU A 15 10.99 -0.90 2.69
CA GLU A 15 10.69 0.20 3.61
C GLU A 15 10.30 1.51 2.89
N ALA A 16 10.94 1.80 1.75
CA ALA A 16 10.62 2.97 0.95
C ALA A 16 9.21 2.89 0.33
N ALA A 17 8.76 1.70 -0.08
CA ALA A 17 7.40 1.49 -0.57
C ALA A 17 6.38 1.64 0.55
N VAL A 18 6.64 1.06 1.73
CA VAL A 18 5.78 1.22 2.90
C VAL A 18 5.65 2.70 3.29
N LEU A 19 6.76 3.44 3.34
CA LEU A 19 6.74 4.88 3.63
C LEU A 19 5.96 5.68 2.58
N TYR A 20 6.08 5.33 1.31
CA TYR A 20 5.33 5.97 0.24
C TYR A 20 3.82 5.72 0.40
N TRP A 21 3.41 4.46 0.54
CA TRP A 21 2.01 4.06 0.58
C TRP A 21 1.28 4.51 1.85
N THR A 22 1.93 4.41 3.03
CA THR A 22 1.40 4.96 4.29
C THR A 22 1.13 6.46 4.16
N ARG A 23 2.06 7.22 3.56
CA ARG A 23 1.88 8.65 3.32
C ARG A 23 0.83 8.97 2.25
N HIS A 24 0.77 8.16 1.18
CA HIS A 24 -0.17 8.35 0.07
C HIS A 24 -1.61 8.07 0.50
N LEU A 25 -1.82 7.01 1.26
CA LEU A 25 -3.13 6.57 1.76
C LEU A 25 -3.52 7.23 3.08
N GLY A 26 -2.57 7.85 3.78
CA GLY A 26 -2.81 8.52 5.06
C GLY A 26 -3.07 7.56 6.22
N VAL A 27 -2.42 6.39 6.19
CA VAL A 27 -2.61 5.29 7.16
C VAL A 27 -1.29 4.92 7.85
N THR A 28 -1.35 4.18 8.95
CA THR A 28 -0.16 3.64 9.61
C THR A 28 0.42 2.44 8.85
N ARG A 29 1.64 2.03 9.22
CA ARG A 29 2.24 0.81 8.69
C ARG A 29 1.36 -0.40 9.00
N GLU A 30 0.85 -0.48 10.23
CA GLU A 30 0.03 -1.60 10.69
C GLU A 30 -1.28 -1.69 9.90
N GLU A 31 -1.94 -0.56 9.66
CA GLU A 31 -3.16 -0.51 8.82
C GLU A 31 -2.87 -0.91 7.37
N LEU A 32 -1.71 -0.51 6.82
CA LEU A 32 -1.28 -0.91 5.49
C LEU A 32 -0.99 -2.41 5.40
N GLU A 33 -0.28 -2.96 6.39
CA GLU A 33 0.05 -4.38 6.48
C GLU A 33 -1.21 -5.23 6.60
N GLU A 34 -2.13 -4.87 7.50
CA GLU A 34 -3.42 -5.55 7.65
C GLU A 34 -4.22 -5.54 6.35
N ALA A 35 -4.31 -4.38 5.68
CA ALA A 35 -5.04 -4.28 4.42
C ALA A 35 -4.43 -5.20 3.35
N VAL A 36 -3.10 -5.21 3.22
CA VAL A 36 -2.40 -6.09 2.26
C VAL A 36 -2.63 -7.56 2.59
N GLU A 37 -2.65 -7.95 3.87
CA GLU A 37 -2.98 -9.32 4.27
C GLU A 37 -4.40 -9.73 3.88
N ILE A 38 -5.35 -8.79 3.88
CA ILE A 38 -6.77 -9.06 3.61
C ILE A 38 -7.08 -9.06 2.11
N VAL A 39 -6.59 -8.07 1.35
CA VAL A 39 -6.96 -7.87 -0.06
C VAL A 39 -5.81 -8.10 -1.05
N GLY A 40 -4.60 -8.38 -0.56
CA GLY A 40 -3.40 -8.56 -1.37
C GLY A 40 -2.63 -7.25 -1.58
N ASP A 41 -1.50 -7.33 -2.31
CA ASP A 41 -0.60 -6.20 -2.53
C ASP A 41 -1.07 -5.18 -3.58
N ASP A 42 -2.26 -5.34 -4.16
CA ASP A 42 -2.80 -4.37 -5.12
C ASP A 42 -3.21 -3.06 -4.40
N ALA A 43 -2.59 -1.95 -4.78
CA ALA A 43 -2.82 -0.65 -4.15
C ALA A 43 -4.26 -0.14 -4.36
N GLY A 44 -4.91 -0.50 -5.47
CA GLY A 44 -6.30 -0.15 -5.72
C GLY A 44 -7.25 -0.88 -4.79
N ALA A 45 -7.05 -2.19 -4.61
CA ALA A 45 -7.78 -3.01 -3.66
C ALA A 45 -7.57 -2.53 -2.22
N VAL A 46 -6.33 -2.23 -1.84
CA VAL A 46 -5.98 -1.72 -0.50
C VAL A 46 -6.60 -0.36 -0.25
N ALA A 47 -6.54 0.57 -1.21
CA ALA A 47 -7.20 1.88 -1.09
C ALA A 47 -8.72 1.75 -0.96
N ALA A 48 -9.34 0.83 -1.70
CA ALA A 48 -10.77 0.54 -1.62
C ALA A 48 -11.14 -0.07 -0.26
N TYR A 49 -10.33 -1.00 0.27
CA TYR A 49 -10.52 -1.60 1.59
C TYR A 49 -10.42 -0.57 2.72
N LEU A 50 -9.39 0.28 2.68
CA LEU A 50 -9.17 1.34 3.65
C LEU A 50 -10.18 2.50 3.50
N ASN A 51 -11.09 2.42 2.52
CA ASN A 51 -12.10 3.44 2.21
C ASN A 51 -11.47 4.85 2.05
N VAL A 52 -10.25 4.88 1.53
CA VAL A 52 -9.55 6.14 1.22
C VAL A 52 -10.28 6.74 0.02
N ARG A 53 -11.02 7.82 0.26
CA ARG A 53 -11.64 8.60 -0.81
C ARG A 53 -10.50 9.25 -1.61
N THR A 54 -10.18 8.65 -2.75
CA THR A 54 -9.20 9.14 -3.74
C THR A 54 -9.47 10.58 -4.14
#